data_AF-A0A1N7EJ30-F1
#
_entry.id   AF-A0A1N7EJ30-F1
#
_cell.length_a   1.000
_cell.length_b   1.000
_cell.length_c   1.000
_cell.angle_alpha   90.00
_cell.angle_beta   90.00
_cell.angle_gamma   90.00
#
_symmetry.space_group_name_H-M   'P 1'
#
loop_
_entity.id
_entity.type
_entity.pdbx_description
1 polymer ?
#
loop_
_entity_poly.entity_id
_entity_poly.type
_entity_poly.pdbx_seq_one_letter_code
_entity_poly.pdbx_strand_id
1 'polypeptide(L)'
;MSLVISLLIIVIGLAVWLMSIYNNLQARMQDIRQQLSNLQAALKKRRDLIQQVYSIAKEYQDHEKTVQISISQNSSSLQDIRALSQSHPELRANQTYLHLMQQLEAVEQQILDRRIKYNETVNIYNRERNRFPAVLIAQKLSFGIAPYYEDNEDEFLHKAQVFERDDSEVLQQIMAKQTQSIGDAFNKIQDKAKQGLETGQELVNKNVEVLQRRQEYEKNPNVQSGNKDSTNQD
;
A
#
# COMPACT_ATOMS: atom_id res chain seq x y z
N MET A 1 19.50 -26.85 41.38
CA MET A 1 19.97 -25.45 41.55
C MET A 1 20.77 -24.97 40.34
N SER A 2 21.81 -25.72 39.90
CA SER A 2 22.58 -25.41 38.68
C SER A 2 21.73 -25.29 37.41
N LEU A 3 20.83 -26.24 37.14
CA LEU A 3 19.95 -26.21 35.96
C LEU A 3 19.03 -24.98 35.91
N VAL A 4 18.52 -24.55 37.08
CA VAL A 4 17.64 -23.37 37.19
C VAL A 4 18.42 -22.10 36.88
N ILE A 5 19.65 -21.99 37.40
CA ILE A 5 20.54 -20.86 37.13
C ILE A 5 20.90 -20.80 35.64
N SER A 6 21.22 -21.95 35.01
CA SER A 6 21.50 -22.01 33.58
C SER A 6 20.30 -21.58 32.72
N LEU A 7 19.08 -22.00 33.08
CA LEU A 7 17.86 -21.60 32.38
C LEU A 7 17.61 -20.09 32.49
N LEU A 8 17.83 -19.52 33.67
CA LEU A 8 17.68 -18.08 33.92
C LEU A 8 18.65 -17.25 33.06
N ILE A 9 19.92 -17.70 32.95
CA ILE A 9 20.93 -17.04 32.11
C ILE A 9 20.52 -17.07 30.63
N ILE A 10 20.00 -18.20 30.15
CA ILE A 10 19.51 -18.33 28.77
C ILE A 10 18.35 -17.36 28.50
N VAL A 11 17.39 -17.26 29.43
CA VAL A 11 16.25 -16.34 29.31
C VAL A 11 16.69 -14.88 29.29
N ILE A 12 17.63 -14.49 30.15
CA ILE A 12 18.19 -13.14 30.17
C ILE A 12 18.92 -12.84 28.85
N GLY A 13 19.74 -13.77 28.37
CA GLY A 13 20.43 -13.62 27.08
C GLY A 13 19.46 -13.44 25.92
N LEU A 14 18.37 -14.21 25.90
CA LEU A 14 17.32 -14.07 24.90
C LEU A 14 16.59 -12.72 25.00
N ALA A 15 16.32 -12.22 26.21
CA ALA A 15 15.70 -10.91 26.41
C ALA A 15 16.60 -9.76 25.92
N VAL A 16 17.89 -9.78 26.24
CA VAL A 16 18.87 -8.78 25.76
C VAL A 16 18.96 -8.81 24.23
N TRP A 17 18.97 -10.01 23.65
CA TRP A 17 19.00 -10.18 22.20
C TRP A 17 17.73 -9.62 21.52
N LEU A 18 16.54 -9.88 22.06
CA LEU A 18 15.28 -9.30 21.56
C LEU A 18 15.29 -7.77 21.66
N MET A 19 15.81 -7.21 22.76
CA MET A 19 15.91 -5.78 22.96
C MET A 19 16.84 -5.12 21.93
N SER A 20 17.93 -5.81 21.56
CA SER A 20 18.82 -5.36 20.48
C SER A 20 18.09 -5.23 19.15
N ILE A 21 17.25 -6.21 18.79
CA ILE A 21 16.46 -6.18 17.55
C ILE A 21 15.44 -5.02 17.58
N TYR A 22 14.77 -4.80 18.71
CA TYR A 22 13.85 -3.68 18.89
C TYR A 22 14.55 -2.33 18.66
N ASN A 23 15.69 -2.12 19.31
CA ASN A 23 16.47 -0.88 19.18
C ASN A 23 16.93 -0.67 17.73
N ASN A 24 17.31 -1.74 17.03
CA ASN A 24 17.71 -1.66 15.63
C ASN A 24 16.54 -1.25 14.71
N LEU A 25 15.35 -1.85 14.91
CA LEU A 25 14.15 -1.46 14.16
C LEU A 25 13.71 -0.02 14.46
N GLN A 26 13.82 0.42 15.72
CA GLN A 26 13.54 1.81 16.09
C GLN A 26 14.53 2.78 15.43
N ALA A 27 15.83 2.48 15.44
CA ALA A 27 16.83 3.31 14.77
C ALA A 27 16.51 3.47 13.28
N ARG A 28 16.17 2.38 12.58
CA ARG A 28 15.79 2.42 11.16
C ARG A 28 14.50 3.18 10.89
N MET A 29 13.53 3.08 11.80
CA MET A 29 12.30 3.87 11.70
C MET A 29 12.62 5.37 11.81
N GLN A 30 13.52 5.73 12.73
CA GLN A 30 13.98 7.10 12.88
C GLN A 30 14.71 7.60 11.62
N ASP A 31 15.51 6.75 10.98
CA ASP A 31 16.16 7.08 9.71
C ASP A 31 15.13 7.40 8.62
N ILE A 32 14.07 6.59 8.49
CA ILE A 32 12.97 6.85 7.54
C ILE A 32 12.31 8.20 7.83
N ARG A 33 11.98 8.47 9.10
CA ARG A 33 11.37 9.76 9.52
C ARG A 33 12.27 10.94 9.17
N GLN A 34 13.57 10.80 9.37
CA GLN A 34 14.53 11.82 8.99
C GLN A 34 14.57 12.05 7.48
N GLN A 35 14.62 10.99 6.66
CA GLN A 35 14.60 11.12 5.20
C GLN A 35 13.27 11.69 4.68
N LEU A 36 12.15 11.34 5.32
CA LEU A 36 10.84 11.89 5.00
C LEU A 36 10.78 13.40 5.29
N SER A 37 11.21 13.83 6.48
CA SER A 37 11.27 15.25 6.85
C SER A 37 12.18 16.03 5.89
N ASN A 38 13.32 15.45 5.54
CA ASN A 38 14.22 15.98 4.53
C ASN A 38 13.54 16.15 3.16
N LEU A 39 12.75 15.19 2.71
CA LEU A 39 12.01 15.26 1.45
C LEU A 39 10.90 16.33 1.51
N GLN A 40 10.12 16.36 2.59
CA GLN A 40 9.08 17.37 2.82
C GLN A 40 9.65 18.80 2.79
N ALA A 41 10.83 19.03 3.38
CA ALA A 41 11.49 20.32 3.33
C ALA A 41 11.85 20.75 1.89
N ALA A 42 12.28 19.81 1.05
CA ALA A 42 12.59 20.09 -0.35
C ALA A 42 11.33 20.36 -1.18
N LEU A 43 10.25 19.58 -0.97
CA LEU A 43 8.95 19.80 -1.59
C LEU A 43 8.36 21.16 -1.22
N LYS A 44 8.45 21.54 0.07
CA LYS A 44 8.07 22.87 0.55
C LYS A 44 8.87 23.97 -0.15
N LYS A 45 10.20 23.82 -0.26
CA LYS A 45 11.05 24.79 -0.96
C LYS A 45 10.68 24.93 -2.43
N ARG A 46 10.40 23.81 -3.13
CA ARG A 46 9.91 23.80 -4.51
C ARG A 46 8.64 24.63 -4.64
N ARG A 47 7.66 24.38 -3.78
CA ARG A 47 6.40 25.14 -3.75
C ARG A 47 6.65 26.63 -3.54
N ASP A 48 7.51 26.99 -2.59
CA ASP A 48 7.82 28.39 -2.29
C ASP A 48 8.56 29.09 -3.45
N LEU A 49 9.39 28.37 -4.22
CA LEU A 49 10.00 28.87 -5.46
C LEU A 49 8.98 29.03 -6.59
N ILE A 50 8.06 28.07 -6.77
CA ILE A 50 6.96 28.18 -7.74
C ILE A 50 6.14 29.44 -7.49
N GLN A 51 5.85 29.76 -6.22
CA GLN A 51 5.14 30.98 -5.85
C GLN A 51 5.87 32.25 -6.28
N GLN A 52 7.18 32.32 -6.03
CA GLN A 52 8.00 33.47 -6.41
C GLN A 52 8.08 33.63 -7.94
N VAL A 53 8.19 32.52 -8.65
CA VAL A 53 8.17 32.52 -10.11
C VAL A 53 6.80 33.00 -10.62
N TYR A 54 5.72 32.48 -10.04
CA TYR A 54 4.36 32.88 -10.38
C TYR A 54 4.12 34.38 -10.15
N SER A 55 4.61 34.95 -9.04
CA SER A 55 4.45 36.39 -8.78
C SER A 55 5.11 37.24 -9.86
N ILE A 56 6.30 36.85 -10.34
CA ILE A 56 6.98 37.56 -11.44
C ILE A 56 6.21 37.34 -12.74
N ALA A 57 5.86 36.10 -13.07
CA ALA A 57 5.13 35.80 -14.30
C ALA A 57 3.79 36.56 -14.38
N LYS A 58 3.11 36.74 -13.24
CA LYS A 58 1.85 37.48 -13.14
C LYS A 58 2.01 38.98 -13.45
N GLU A 59 3.16 39.59 -13.20
CA GLU A 59 3.41 41.00 -13.57
C GLU A 59 3.34 41.22 -15.09
N TYR A 60 3.61 40.17 -15.87
CA TYR A 60 3.59 40.20 -17.34
C TYR A 60 2.27 39.70 -17.94
N GLN A 61 1.35 39.21 -17.10
CA GLN A 61 0.02 38.86 -17.54
C GLN A 61 -0.81 40.15 -17.67
N ASP A 62 -1.32 40.44 -18.85
CA ASP A 62 -2.27 41.54 -19.06
C ASP A 62 -3.39 41.43 -18.00
N HIS A 63 -3.68 42.54 -17.32
CA HIS A 63 -4.43 42.58 -16.05
C HIS A 63 -5.90 42.13 -16.14
N GLU A 64 -6.33 41.47 -17.22
CA GLU A 64 -7.73 41.20 -17.52
C GLU A 64 -8.30 39.90 -16.96
N LYS A 65 -7.49 38.97 -16.43
CA LYS A 65 -8.06 37.86 -15.67
C LYS A 65 -7.25 37.59 -14.43
N THR A 66 -7.86 37.93 -13.29
CA THR A 66 -7.61 37.26 -12.02
C THR A 66 -7.99 35.78 -12.20
N VAL A 67 -7.22 35.04 -13.00
CA VAL A 67 -7.19 33.59 -12.93
C VAL A 67 -6.57 33.36 -11.57
N GLN A 68 -7.42 33.04 -10.62
CA GLN A 68 -7.03 32.49 -9.34
C GLN A 68 -6.40 31.14 -9.69
N ILE A 69 -5.15 31.14 -10.15
CA ILE A 69 -4.34 29.93 -10.28
C ILE A 69 -4.26 29.45 -8.85
N SER A 70 -5.09 28.48 -8.53
CA SER A 70 -4.89 27.69 -7.33
C SER A 70 -3.50 27.15 -7.51
N ILE A 71 -2.54 27.62 -6.71
CA ILE A 71 -1.24 26.96 -6.64
C ILE A 71 -1.50 25.65 -5.91
N SER A 72 -2.15 24.72 -6.61
CA SER A 72 -2.14 23.32 -6.29
C SER A 72 -0.69 22.90 -6.36
N GLN A 73 -0.26 22.04 -5.43
CA GLN A 73 1.15 21.66 -5.22
C GLN A 73 1.77 20.87 -6.40
N ASN A 74 1.09 20.88 -7.55
CA ASN A 74 1.34 20.01 -8.68
C ASN A 74 2.22 20.68 -9.74
N SER A 75 2.95 19.80 -10.43
CA SER A 75 3.75 20.05 -11.64
C SER A 75 2.96 20.73 -12.77
N SER A 76 1.62 20.72 -12.71
CA SER A 76 0.74 21.44 -13.63
C SER A 76 0.98 22.96 -13.59
N SER A 77 1.14 23.55 -12.41
CA SER A 77 1.37 25.00 -12.25
C SER A 77 2.66 25.49 -12.93
N LEU A 78 3.68 24.64 -13.00
CA LEU A 78 4.94 24.95 -13.68
C LEU A 78 4.83 24.86 -15.20
N GLN A 79 3.97 23.99 -15.72
CA GLN A 79 3.71 23.92 -17.15
C GLN A 79 3.02 25.20 -17.63
N ASP A 80 2.07 25.70 -16.84
CA ASP A 80 1.37 26.96 -17.11
C ASP A 80 2.33 28.15 -17.14
N ILE A 81 3.23 28.25 -16.15
CA ILE A 81 4.25 29.30 -16.09
C ILE A 81 5.21 29.21 -17.30
N ARG A 82 5.62 28.01 -17.70
CA ARG A 82 6.49 27.84 -18.88
C ARG A 82 5.77 28.24 -20.16
N ALA A 83 4.48 27.93 -20.29
CA ALA A 83 3.67 28.36 -21.43
C ALA A 83 3.58 29.90 -21.50
N LEU A 84 3.35 30.57 -20.37
CA LEU A 84 3.39 32.03 -20.27
C LEU A 84 4.74 32.60 -20.69
N SER A 85 5.85 32.00 -20.26
CA SER A 85 7.20 32.42 -20.67
C SER A 85 7.47 32.24 -22.17
N GLN A 86 6.74 31.37 -22.87
CA GLN A 86 6.86 31.21 -24.33
C GLN A 86 6.06 32.27 -25.07
N SER A 87 4.89 32.69 -24.55
CA SER A 87 4.09 33.76 -25.13
C SER A 87 4.61 35.16 -24.79
N HIS A 88 5.42 35.30 -23.73
CA HIS A 88 5.98 36.56 -23.23
C HIS A 88 7.51 36.55 -23.23
N PRO A 89 8.17 36.92 -24.36
CA PRO A 89 9.64 36.96 -24.48
C PRO A 89 10.34 37.81 -23.41
N GLU A 90 9.69 38.88 -22.97
CA GLU A 90 10.15 39.79 -21.91
C GLU A 90 10.29 39.10 -20.55
N LEU A 91 9.37 38.19 -20.19
CA LEU A 91 9.45 37.37 -18.97
C LEU A 91 10.62 36.40 -19.06
N ARG A 92 10.82 35.77 -20.24
CA ARG A 92 11.94 34.86 -20.47
C ARG A 92 13.30 35.56 -20.38
N ALA A 93 13.36 36.83 -20.74
CA ALA A 93 14.56 37.66 -20.64
C ALA A 93 14.78 38.24 -19.22
N ASN A 94 13.79 38.13 -18.32
CA ASN A 94 13.90 38.66 -16.97
C ASN A 94 14.96 37.88 -16.16
N GLN A 95 15.98 38.59 -15.67
CA GLN A 95 17.11 38.01 -14.96
C GLN A 95 16.71 37.32 -13.64
N THR A 96 15.72 37.87 -12.92
CA THR A 96 15.21 37.30 -11.67
C THR A 96 14.44 36.00 -11.95
N TYR A 97 13.61 35.98 -13.01
CA TYR A 97 12.91 34.78 -13.46
C TYR A 97 13.90 33.66 -13.82
N LEU A 98 14.93 33.96 -14.62
CA LEU A 98 15.97 32.99 -14.99
C LEU A 98 16.69 32.42 -13.75
N HIS A 99 17.01 33.28 -12.78
CA HIS A 99 17.66 32.84 -11.54
C HIS A 99 16.76 31.91 -10.71
N LEU A 100 15.47 32.22 -10.58
CA LEU A 100 14.52 31.35 -9.87
C LEU A 100 14.28 30.02 -10.61
N MET A 101 14.26 30.04 -11.94
CA MET A 101 14.19 28.80 -12.74
C MET A 101 15.40 27.90 -12.50
N GLN A 102 16.62 28.46 -12.42
CA GLN A 102 17.82 27.70 -12.06
C GLN A 102 17.75 27.13 -10.64
N GLN A 103 17.29 27.92 -9.66
CA GLN A 103 17.09 27.42 -8.30
C GLN A 103 16.05 26.31 -8.23
N LEU A 104 14.96 26.44 -9.01
CA LEU A 104 13.91 25.44 -9.09
C LEU A 104 14.45 24.13 -9.67
N GLU A 105 15.21 24.20 -10.77
CA GLU A 105 15.87 23.02 -11.35
C GLU A 105 16.78 22.33 -10.34
N ALA A 106 17.58 23.10 -9.60
CA ALA A 106 18.42 22.55 -8.54
C ALA A 106 17.61 21.85 -7.44
N VAL A 107 16.46 22.42 -7.07
CA VAL A 107 15.56 21.81 -6.08
C VAL A 107 14.88 20.54 -6.62
N GLU A 108 14.51 20.50 -7.90
CA GLU A 108 13.95 19.29 -8.54
C GLU A 108 14.95 18.13 -8.51
N GLN A 109 16.23 18.39 -8.81
CA GLN A 109 17.29 17.39 -8.66
C GLN A 109 17.44 16.93 -7.20
N GLN A 110 17.44 17.87 -6.25
CA GLN A 110 17.46 17.53 -4.82
C GLN A 110 16.26 16.69 -4.37
N ILE A 111 15.07 16.93 -4.93
CA ILE A 111 13.87 16.13 -4.66
C ILE A 111 14.06 14.71 -5.19
N LEU A 112 14.57 14.55 -6.41
CA LEU A 112 14.86 13.23 -6.98
C LEU A 112 15.83 12.44 -6.10
N ASP A 113 16.94 13.06 -5.69
CA ASP A 113 17.92 12.43 -4.81
C ASP A 113 17.30 12.02 -3.46
N ARG A 114 16.48 12.90 -2.86
CA ARG A 114 15.80 12.63 -1.58
C ARG A 114 14.74 11.52 -1.71
N ARG A 115 14.02 11.44 -2.83
CA ARG A 115 13.08 10.35 -3.12
C ARG A 115 13.80 9.01 -3.20
N ILE A 116 14.91 8.95 -3.94
CA ILE A 116 15.76 7.75 -4.03
C ILE A 116 16.26 7.37 -2.63
N LYS A 117 16.78 8.34 -1.88
CA LYS A 117 17.34 8.08 -0.55
C LYS A 117 16.28 7.58 0.44
N TYR A 118 15.11 8.21 0.44
CA TYR A 118 13.97 7.77 1.23
C TYR A 118 13.59 6.32 0.88
N ASN A 119 13.41 6.02 -0.41
CA ASN A 119 13.05 4.68 -0.88
C ASN A 119 14.12 3.63 -0.53
N GLU A 120 15.40 3.99 -0.57
CA GLU A 120 16.49 3.14 -0.12
C GLU A 120 16.36 2.82 1.38
N THR A 121 16.14 3.82 2.23
CA THR A 121 15.96 3.61 3.68
C THR A 121 14.72 2.78 4.01
N VAL A 122 13.62 2.99 3.29
CA VAL A 122 12.39 2.19 3.37
C VAL A 122 12.66 0.73 2.99
N ASN A 123 13.41 0.48 1.91
CA ASN A 123 13.77 -0.88 1.49
C ASN A 123 14.57 -1.59 2.58
N ILE A 124 15.59 -0.92 3.13
CA ILE A 124 16.46 -1.45 4.18
C ILE A 124 15.62 -1.82 5.41
N TYR A 125 14.80 -0.90 5.90
CA TYR A 125 13.90 -1.15 7.02
C TYR A 125 12.94 -2.32 6.77
N ASN A 126 12.23 -2.30 5.64
CA ASN A 126 11.25 -3.33 5.32
C ASN A 126 11.90 -4.72 5.19
N ARG A 127 13.09 -4.80 4.59
CA ARG A 127 13.87 -6.03 4.47
C ARG A 127 14.24 -6.57 5.85
N GLU A 128 14.69 -5.72 6.76
CA GLU A 128 15.08 -6.15 8.09
C GLU A 128 13.91 -6.51 8.98
N ARG A 129 12.85 -5.70 8.95
CA ARG A 129 11.57 -5.99 9.61
C ARG A 129 11.03 -7.36 9.18
N ASN A 130 11.15 -7.72 7.90
CA ASN A 130 10.64 -8.98 7.35
C ASN A 130 11.54 -10.20 7.60
N ARG A 131 12.75 -10.04 8.16
CA ARG A 131 13.65 -11.17 8.46
C ARG A 131 13.26 -11.83 9.78
N PHE A 132 13.44 -13.14 9.88
CA PHE A 132 13.40 -13.82 11.16
C PHE A 132 14.68 -13.48 11.96
N PRO A 133 14.60 -13.20 13.27
CA PRO A 133 13.42 -13.20 14.16
C PRO A 133 12.63 -11.87 14.19
N ALA A 134 13.14 -10.80 13.58
CA ALA A 134 12.61 -9.44 13.67
C ALA A 134 11.11 -9.34 13.31
N VAL A 135 10.65 -10.13 12.34
CA VAL A 135 9.23 -10.18 11.92
C VAL A 135 8.27 -10.49 13.06
N LEU A 136 8.67 -11.33 14.02
CA LEU A 136 7.83 -11.70 15.17
C LEU A 136 7.67 -10.53 16.15
N ILE A 137 8.76 -9.80 16.37
CA ILE A 137 8.79 -8.63 17.25
C ILE A 137 8.01 -7.50 16.56
N ALA A 138 8.21 -7.33 15.26
CA ALA A 138 7.57 -6.30 14.46
C ALA A 138 6.04 -6.44 14.48
N GLN A 139 5.51 -7.65 14.32
CA GLN A 139 4.08 -7.93 14.37
C GLN A 139 3.48 -7.67 15.77
N LYS A 140 4.19 -8.02 16.84
CA LYS A 140 3.70 -7.85 18.21
C LYS A 140 3.77 -6.41 18.73
N LEU A 141 4.74 -5.63 18.26
CA LEU A 141 5.01 -4.26 18.72
C LEU A 141 4.61 -3.20 17.67
N SER A 142 3.73 -3.56 16.73
CA SER A 142 3.15 -2.63 15.73
C SER A 142 4.16 -1.92 14.83
N PHE A 143 5.31 -2.52 14.52
CA PHE A 143 6.19 -2.01 13.47
C PHE A 143 5.60 -2.35 12.10
N GLY A 144 4.95 -1.37 11.47
CA GLY A 144 4.32 -1.50 10.14
C GLY A 144 5.32 -1.55 8.99
N ILE A 145 4.85 -1.89 7.78
CA ILE A 145 5.65 -1.81 6.54
C ILE A 145 5.71 -0.36 6.08
N ALA A 146 6.88 0.26 6.03
CA ALA A 146 6.98 1.63 5.53
C ALA A 146 6.67 1.70 4.02
N PRO A 147 5.90 2.69 3.55
CA PRO A 147 5.52 2.83 2.16
C PRO A 147 6.67 3.45 1.37
N TYR A 148 6.79 3.09 0.10
CA TYR A 148 7.69 3.79 -0.82
C TYR A 148 7.05 5.12 -1.26
N TYR A 149 7.89 6.08 -1.62
CA TYR A 149 7.47 7.30 -2.31
C TYR A 149 7.15 6.96 -3.76
N GLU A 150 5.88 7.09 -4.11
CA GLU A 150 5.32 6.94 -5.47
C GLU A 150 4.95 8.34 -6.02
N ASP A 151 4.81 8.48 -7.34
CA ASP A 151 4.69 9.78 -8.01
C ASP A 151 3.45 10.62 -7.60
N ASN A 152 2.46 10.01 -6.97
CA ASN A 152 1.32 10.71 -6.39
C ASN A 152 1.67 11.25 -4.98
N GLU A 153 2.16 12.49 -4.93
CA GLU A 153 2.60 13.16 -3.71
C GLU A 153 1.49 13.22 -2.63
N ASP A 154 0.24 13.53 -3.00
CA ASP A 154 -0.88 13.64 -2.06
C ASP A 154 -1.25 12.27 -1.44
N GLU A 155 -1.29 11.22 -2.27
CA GLU A 155 -1.54 9.86 -1.82
C GLU A 155 -0.39 9.34 -0.94
N PHE A 156 0.85 9.66 -1.30
CA PHE A 156 2.01 9.33 -0.51
C PHE A 156 1.99 10.03 0.85
N LEU A 157 1.73 11.34 0.92
CA LEU A 157 1.70 12.08 2.18
C LEU A 157 0.63 11.55 3.13
N HIS A 158 -0.55 11.17 2.63
CA HIS A 158 -1.56 10.50 3.43
C HIS A 158 -1.07 9.15 3.97
N LYS A 159 -0.43 8.33 3.13
CA LYS A 159 0.19 7.05 3.56
C LYS A 159 1.29 7.30 4.60
N ALA A 160 2.14 8.30 4.41
CA ALA A 160 3.29 8.61 5.26
C ALA A 160 2.89 9.20 6.63
N GLN A 161 1.82 10.01 6.68
CA GLN A 161 1.27 10.54 7.94
C GLN A 161 0.85 9.43 8.92
N VAL A 162 0.38 8.29 8.39
CA VAL A 162 0.05 7.09 9.19
C VAL A 162 1.30 6.46 9.83
N PHE A 163 2.49 6.65 9.25
CA PHE A 163 3.78 6.16 9.79
C PHE A 163 4.48 7.17 10.71
N GLU A 164 4.26 8.48 10.51
CA GLU A 164 4.82 9.53 11.36
C GLU A 164 4.14 9.62 12.73
N ARG A 165 2.82 9.39 12.80
CA ARG A 165 2.08 9.46 14.07
C ARG A 165 2.34 8.21 14.90
N ASP A 166 2.69 8.40 16.18
CA ASP A 166 2.87 7.37 17.21
C ASP A 166 1.53 6.69 17.61
N ASP A 167 0.58 6.68 16.67
CA ASP A 167 -0.81 6.30 16.88
C ASP A 167 -0.95 4.83 16.48
N SER A 168 -0.51 3.97 17.39
CA SER A 168 -0.69 2.51 17.31
C SER A 168 -2.15 2.08 17.04
N GLU A 169 -3.12 2.97 17.27
CA GLU A 169 -4.54 2.82 16.96
C GLU A 169 -4.87 2.78 15.45
N VAL A 170 -4.22 3.62 14.62
CA VAL A 170 -4.49 3.64 13.16
C VAL A 170 -3.95 2.37 12.50
N LEU A 171 -2.78 1.90 12.95
CA LEU A 171 -2.21 0.61 12.54
C LEU A 171 -3.09 -0.55 13.00
N GLN A 172 -3.65 -0.51 14.22
CA GLN A 172 -4.64 -1.50 14.67
C GLN A 172 -5.91 -1.47 13.82
N GLN A 173 -6.40 -0.30 13.40
CA GLN A 173 -7.60 -0.19 12.58
C GLN A 173 -7.39 -0.73 11.16
N ILE A 174 -6.24 -0.44 10.54
CA ILE A 174 -5.88 -0.98 9.21
C ILE A 174 -5.62 -2.48 9.31
N MET A 175 -4.91 -2.94 10.33
CA MET A 175 -4.69 -4.37 10.60
C MET A 175 -5.99 -5.11 10.92
N ALA A 176 -6.92 -4.50 11.67
CA ALA A 176 -8.23 -5.08 11.94
C ALA A 176 -9.05 -5.19 10.65
N LYS A 177 -9.04 -4.16 9.79
CA LYS A 177 -9.69 -4.22 8.46
C LYS A 177 -9.05 -5.27 7.55
N GLN A 178 -7.73 -5.43 7.60
CA GLN A 178 -6.99 -6.44 6.83
C GLN A 178 -7.16 -7.86 7.40
N THR A 179 -7.29 -7.99 8.72
CA THR A 179 -7.57 -9.27 9.40
C THR A 179 -9.02 -9.69 9.21
N GLN A 180 -9.96 -8.75 9.13
CA GLN A 180 -11.36 -9.01 8.77
C GLN A 180 -11.46 -9.53 7.34
N SER A 181 -10.79 -8.90 6.36
CA SER A 181 -10.82 -9.40 4.98
C SER A 181 -10.15 -10.76 4.81
N ILE A 182 -9.10 -11.05 5.59
CA ILE A 182 -8.49 -12.39 5.68
C ILE A 182 -9.43 -13.37 6.37
N GLY A 183 -10.10 -12.97 7.45
CA GLY A 183 -11.08 -13.80 8.15
C GLY A 183 -12.28 -14.16 7.28
N ASP A 184 -12.81 -13.19 6.53
CA ASP A 184 -13.89 -13.40 5.58
C ASP A 184 -13.46 -14.28 4.40
N ALA A 185 -12.22 -14.15 3.93
CA ALA A 185 -11.65 -15.05 2.93
C ALA A 185 -11.50 -16.47 3.47
N PHE A 186 -11.05 -16.63 4.72
CA PHE A 186 -10.88 -17.94 5.37
C PHE A 186 -12.24 -18.61 5.60
N ASN A 187 -13.23 -17.86 6.07
CA ASN A 187 -14.61 -18.34 6.25
C ASN A 187 -15.22 -18.74 4.89
N LYS A 188 -15.06 -17.92 3.84
CA LYS A 188 -15.53 -18.28 2.49
C LYS A 188 -14.84 -19.51 1.91
N ILE A 189 -13.55 -19.70 2.18
CA ILE A 189 -12.81 -20.90 1.76
C ILE A 189 -13.31 -22.12 2.54
N GLN A 190 -13.56 -21.98 3.84
CA GLN A 190 -14.11 -23.04 4.67
C GLN A 190 -15.54 -23.42 4.26
N ASP A 191 -16.38 -22.45 3.92
CA ASP A 191 -17.77 -22.67 3.48
C ASP A 191 -17.81 -23.32 2.10
N LYS A 192 -16.97 -22.87 1.16
CA LYS A 192 -16.83 -23.52 -0.16
C LYS A 192 -16.27 -24.94 -0.04
N ALA A 193 -15.35 -25.18 0.91
CA ALA A 193 -14.85 -26.53 1.16
C ALA A 193 -15.93 -27.45 1.73
N LYS A 194 -16.76 -26.96 2.68
CA LYS A 194 -17.92 -27.71 3.20
C LYS A 194 -18.94 -28.00 2.10
N GLN A 195 -19.31 -27.00 1.28
CA GLN A 195 -20.22 -27.20 0.16
C GLN A 195 -19.68 -28.19 -0.87
N GLY A 196 -18.36 -28.15 -1.16
CA GLY A 196 -17.71 -29.11 -2.05
C GLY A 196 -17.73 -30.55 -1.49
N LEU A 197 -17.57 -30.71 -0.17
CA LEU A 197 -17.67 -31.99 0.51
C LEU A 197 -19.12 -32.52 0.53
N GLU A 198 -20.11 -31.66 0.78
CA GLU A 198 -21.54 -32.00 0.75
C GLU A 198 -21.99 -32.39 -0.66
N THR A 199 -21.60 -31.61 -1.68
CA THR A 199 -21.88 -31.92 -3.09
C THR A 199 -21.21 -33.24 -3.50
N GLY A 200 -19.97 -33.48 -3.04
CA GLY A 200 -19.27 -34.74 -3.26
C GLY A 200 -19.99 -35.93 -2.61
N GLN A 201 -20.46 -35.79 -1.37
CA GLN A 201 -21.24 -36.82 -0.68
C GLN A 201 -22.60 -37.07 -1.35
N GLU A 202 -23.27 -36.03 -1.83
CA GLU A 202 -24.54 -36.14 -2.55
C GLU A 202 -24.37 -36.88 -3.88
N LEU A 203 -23.31 -36.57 -4.64
CA LEU A 203 -22.99 -37.29 -5.87
C LEU A 203 -22.66 -38.77 -5.62
N VAL A 204 -21.94 -39.06 -4.54
CA VAL A 204 -21.67 -40.45 -4.12
C VAL A 204 -22.97 -41.17 -3.78
N ASN A 205 -23.84 -40.55 -2.98
CA ASN A 205 -25.13 -41.14 -2.59
C ASN A 205 -26.04 -41.38 -3.81
N LYS A 206 -26.11 -40.42 -4.74
CA LYS A 206 -26.87 -40.55 -5.99
C LYS A 206 -26.32 -41.67 -6.87
N ASN A 207 -25.00 -41.82 -6.95
CA ASN A 207 -24.39 -42.91 -7.70
C ASN A 207 -24.65 -44.28 -7.05
N VAL A 208 -24.59 -44.37 -5.71
CA VAL A 208 -24.95 -45.58 -4.97
C VAL A 208 -26.42 -45.96 -5.21
N GLU A 209 -27.33 -44.99 -5.21
CA GLU A 209 -28.76 -45.22 -5.48
C GLU A 209 -29.02 -45.68 -6.92
N VAL A 210 -28.31 -45.10 -7.90
CA VAL A 210 -28.39 -45.55 -9.30
C VAL A 210 -27.86 -46.98 -9.45
N LEU A 211 -26.81 -47.34 -8.72
CA LEU A 211 -26.28 -48.71 -8.71
C LEU A 211 -27.27 -49.69 -8.07
N GLN A 212 -27.93 -49.30 -6.98
CA GLN A 212 -28.98 -50.11 -6.36
C GLN A 212 -30.17 -50.32 -7.29
N ARG A 213 -30.66 -49.26 -7.95
CA ARG A 213 -31.72 -49.37 -8.95
C ARG A 213 -31.34 -50.30 -10.11
N ARG A 214 -30.09 -50.22 -10.61
CA ARG A 214 -29.59 -51.15 -11.64
C ARG A 214 -29.60 -52.60 -11.18
N GLN A 215 -29.21 -52.86 -9.93
CA GLN A 215 -29.28 -54.22 -9.35
C GLN A 215 -30.72 -54.71 -9.15
N GLU A 216 -31.66 -53.81 -8.86
CA GLU A 216 -33.10 -54.14 -8.79
C GLU A 216 -33.68 -54.48 -10.17
N TYR A 217 -33.29 -53.73 -11.22
CA TYR A 217 -33.66 -54.04 -12.61
C TYR A 217 -33.09 -55.38 -13.10
N GLU A 218 -31.87 -55.74 -12.71
CA GLU A 218 -31.27 -57.05 -13.02
C GLU A 218 -32.03 -58.21 -12.36
N LYS A 219 -32.69 -57.97 -11.21
CA LYS A 219 -33.49 -58.97 -10.50
C LYS A 219 -34.95 -59.05 -10.97
N ASN A 220 -35.48 -58.03 -11.65
CA ASN A 220 -36.85 -58.02 -12.17
C ASN A 220 -36.95 -57.33 -13.56
N PRO A 221 -36.87 -58.08 -14.66
CA PRO A 221 -36.81 -57.52 -16.02
C PRO A 221 -38.11 -56.92 -16.57
N ASN A 222 -39.24 -57.00 -15.86
CA ASN A 222 -40.56 -56.58 -16.38
C ASN A 222 -40.92 -55.09 -16.16
N VAL A 223 -39.98 -54.23 -15.75
CA VAL A 223 -40.26 -52.81 -15.38
C VAL A 223 -40.10 -51.82 -16.56
N GLN A 224 -39.70 -52.26 -17.76
CA GLN A 224 -39.51 -51.37 -18.92
C GLN A 224 -40.78 -50.97 -19.69
N SER A 225 -41.98 -51.33 -19.27
CA SER A 225 -43.21 -50.98 -19.99
C SER A 225 -44.08 -50.03 -19.18
N GLY A 226 -43.99 -48.72 -19.47
CA GLY A 226 -44.88 -47.74 -18.86
C GLY A 226 -44.60 -46.27 -19.16
N ASN A 227 -44.40 -45.90 -20.44
CA ASN A 227 -44.98 -44.70 -21.07
C ASN A 227 -44.28 -44.41 -22.41
N LYS A 228 -44.76 -45.07 -23.45
CA LYS A 228 -44.97 -44.45 -24.76
C LYS A 228 -46.48 -44.45 -24.95
N ASP A 229 -47.09 -43.26 -25.03
CA ASP A 229 -48.07 -42.90 -26.06
C ASP A 229 -48.93 -41.69 -25.69
N SER A 230 -48.71 -40.62 -26.45
CA SER A 230 -49.71 -39.64 -26.93
C SER A 230 -48.90 -38.61 -27.74
N THR A 231 -48.61 -38.87 -29.03
CA THR A 231 -49.45 -38.56 -30.20
C THR A 231 -49.88 -37.10 -30.23
N ASN A 232 -49.37 -36.40 -31.25
CA ASN A 232 -49.78 -35.07 -31.71
C ASN A 232 -51.30 -34.84 -31.67
N GLN A 233 -51.69 -33.64 -31.26
CA GLN A 233 -52.80 -32.89 -31.85
C GLN A 233 -52.58 -31.38 -31.59
N ASP A 234 -52.51 -30.65 -32.71
CA ASP A 234 -52.52 -29.19 -32.96
C ASP A 234 -51.36 -28.30 -32.45
#